data_AF-Q2WBI6-F1
#
_entry.id   AF-Q2WBI6-F1
#
_cell.length_a   1.000
_cell.length_b   1.000
_cell.length_c   1.000
_cell.angle_alpha   90.00
_cell.angle_beta   90.00
_cell.angle_gamma   90.00
#
_symmetry.space_group_name_H-M   'P 1'
#
loop_
_entity.id
_entity.type
_entity.pdbx_description
1 polymer ?
#
loop_
_entity_poly.entity_id
_entity_poly.type
_entity_poly.pdbx_seq_one_letter_code
_entity_poly.pdbx_strand_id
1 'polypeptide(L)' 'MTSINTNNAAMAALQTLRGINQGLQETQAHVSSGYRVGKASDNAAYWSIATTMRSDNKALSAVSDALGLGAAK' A
#
# COMPACT_ATOMS: atom_id res chain seq x y z
N MET A 1 39.37 2.60 -19.25
CA MET A 1 38.88 3.77 -18.48
C MET A 1 38.78 3.39 -17.02
N THR A 2 39.84 3.63 -16.26
CA THR A 2 39.88 3.48 -14.79
C THR A 2 40.40 4.79 -14.24
N SER A 3 39.50 5.67 -13.81
CA SER A 3 39.86 6.88 -13.08
C SER A 3 40.00 6.51 -11.61
N ILE A 4 41.09 6.93 -10.95
CA ILE A 4 41.28 6.76 -9.50
C ILE A 4 40.18 7.51 -8.73
N ASN A 5 39.66 8.60 -9.30
CA ASN A 5 38.69 9.48 -8.65
C ASN A 5 37.23 9.16 -9.00
N THR A 6 36.96 8.42 -10.07
CA THR A 6 35.58 8.14 -10.52
C THR A 6 35.44 6.71 -10.99
N ASN A 7 34.72 5.91 -10.19
CA ASN A 7 34.44 4.51 -10.50
C ASN A 7 33.00 4.35 -11.00
N ASN A 8 32.84 4.34 -12.33
CA ASN A 8 31.55 4.24 -12.97
C ASN A 8 30.83 2.90 -12.68
N ALA A 9 31.59 1.81 -12.49
CA ALA A 9 31.02 0.52 -12.10
C ALA A 9 30.44 0.56 -10.67
N ALA A 10 31.14 1.22 -9.74
CA ALA A 10 30.63 1.42 -8.39
C ALA A 10 29.40 2.34 -8.35
N MET A 11 29.34 3.38 -9.19
CA MET A 11 28.16 4.25 -9.30
C MET A 11 26.95 3.51 -9.86
N ALA A 12 27.13 2.67 -10.89
CA ALA A 12 26.06 1.84 -11.44
C ALA A 12 25.56 0.82 -10.39
N ALA A 13 26.48 0.15 -9.68
CA ALA A 13 26.11 -0.76 -8.60
C ALA A 13 25.35 -0.04 -7.46
N LEU A 14 25.77 1.18 -7.10
CA LEU A 14 25.07 1.99 -6.10
C LEU A 14 23.66 2.39 -6.56
N GLN A 15 23.49 2.73 -7.84
CA GLN A 15 22.17 3.02 -8.41
C GLN A 15 21.26 1.79 -8.35
N THR A 16 21.76 0.61 -8.72
CA THR A 16 21.04 -0.66 -8.58
C THR A 16 20.68 -0.95 -7.13
N LEU A 17 21.62 -0.79 -6.20
CA LEU A 17 21.39 -1.02 -4.77
C LEU A 17 20.32 -0.07 -4.20
N ARG A 18 20.32 1.20 -4.61
CA ARG A 18 19.26 2.16 -4.25
C ARG A 18 17.90 1.73 -4.77
N GLY A 19 17.83 1.24 -6.01
CA GLY A 19 16.59 0.68 -6.57
C GLY A 19 16.09 -0.55 -5.80
N ILE A 20 16.99 -1.48 -5.46
CA ILE A 20 16.67 -2.65 -4.64
C ILE A 20 16.14 -2.23 -3.25
N ASN A 21 16.81 -1.28 -2.60
CA ASN A 21 16.38 -0.80 -1.28
C ASN A 21 15.01 -0.13 -1.33
N GLN A 22 14.69 0.62 -2.38
CA GLN A 22 13.35 1.19 -2.57
C GLN A 22 12.29 0.10 -2.73
N GLY A 23 12.53 -0.90 -3.59
CA GLY A 23 11.60 -2.03 -3.76
C GLY A 23 11.42 -2.86 -2.48
N LEU A 24 12.49 -3.01 -1.68
CA LEU A 24 12.41 -3.67 -0.38
C LEU A 24 11.54 -2.89 0.61
N GLN A 25 11.65 -1.55 0.66
CA GLN A 25 10.82 -0.71 1.51
C GLN A 25 9.33 -0.80 1.14
N GLU A 26 9.01 -0.79 -0.15
CA GLU A 26 7.63 -0.96 -0.64
C GLU A 26 7.09 -2.35 -0.27
N THR A 27 7.87 -3.40 -0.51
CA THR A 27 7.51 -4.77 -0.11
C THR A 27 7.27 -4.87 1.40
N GLN A 28 8.15 -4.28 2.21
CA GLN A 28 7.99 -4.25 3.66
C GLN A 28 6.72 -3.49 4.09
N ALA A 29 6.37 -2.41 3.41
CA ALA A 29 5.14 -1.66 3.67
C ALA A 29 3.89 -2.49 3.33
N HIS A 30 3.91 -3.24 2.22
CA HIS A 30 2.84 -4.17 1.87
C HIS A 30 2.71 -5.33 2.85
N VAL A 31 3.82 -5.94 3.27
CA VAL A 31 3.81 -7.04 4.26
C VAL A 31 3.31 -6.55 5.61
N SER A 32 3.75 -5.38 6.07
CA SER A 32 3.34 -4.81 7.35
C SER A 32 1.85 -4.41 7.38
N SER A 33 1.35 -3.80 6.30
CA SER A 33 -0.05 -3.38 6.22
C SER A 33 -1.02 -4.47 5.76
N GLY A 34 -0.51 -5.52 5.09
CA GLY A 34 -1.31 -6.52 4.38
C GLY A 34 -2.00 -5.99 3.12
N TYR A 35 -1.80 -4.71 2.76
CA TYR A 35 -2.47 -4.08 1.63
C TYR A 35 -1.49 -3.78 0.49
N ARG A 36 -1.86 -4.19 -0.72
CA ARG A 36 -1.19 -3.76 -1.96
C ARG A 36 -1.43 -2.28 -2.26
N VAL A 37 -2.57 -1.72 -1.83
CA VAL A 37 -2.90 -0.28 -1.94
C VAL A 37 -3.34 0.18 -0.56
N GLY A 38 -2.41 0.73 0.21
CA GLY A 38 -2.66 1.16 1.60
C GLY A 38 -3.05 2.64 1.68
N LYS A 39 -2.44 3.47 0.84
CA LYS A 39 -2.62 4.92 0.81
C LYS A 39 -3.19 5.37 -0.54
N ALA A 40 -3.77 6.57 -0.55
CA ALA A 40 -4.27 7.19 -1.77
C ALA A 40 -3.14 7.47 -2.79
N SER A 41 -1.91 7.69 -2.32
CA SER A 41 -0.71 7.85 -3.16
C SER A 41 -0.34 6.59 -3.94
N ASP A 42 -0.64 5.40 -3.40
CA ASP A 42 -0.22 4.13 -4.00
C ASP A 42 -1.07 3.82 -5.24
N ASN A 43 -2.38 4.10 -5.15
CA ASN A 43 -3.30 4.13 -6.28
C ASN A 43 -4.60 4.84 -5.89
N ALA A 44 -4.76 6.10 -6.28
CA ALA A 44 -5.90 6.91 -5.84
C ALA A 44 -7.26 6.31 -6.26
N ALA A 45 -7.36 5.74 -7.45
CA ALA A 45 -8.61 5.16 -7.94
C ALA A 45 -9.01 3.92 -7.14
N TYR A 46 -8.11 2.93 -7.03
CA TYR A 46 -8.39 1.71 -6.27
C TYR A 46 -8.57 1.99 -4.78
N TRP A 47 -7.79 2.91 -4.22
CA TRP A 47 -7.94 3.32 -2.82
C TRP A 47 -9.31 3.96 -2.56
N SER A 48 -9.78 4.83 -3.46
CA SER A 48 -11.08 5.51 -3.32
C SER A 48 -12.22 4.51 -3.40
N ILE A 49 -12.20 3.61 -4.39
CA ILE A 49 -13.21 2.54 -4.52
C ILE A 49 -13.20 1.63 -3.28
N ALA A 50 -12.03 1.18 -2.83
CA ALA A 50 -11.92 0.33 -1.64
C ALA A 50 -12.40 1.06 -0.36
N THR A 51 -12.17 2.36 -0.26
CA THR A 51 -12.63 3.17 0.87
C THR A 51 -14.15 3.31 0.88
N THR A 52 -14.77 3.58 -0.27
CA THR A 52 -16.23 3.58 -0.42
C THR A 52 -16.81 2.21 -0.06
N MET A 53 -16.26 1.12 -0.61
CA MET A 53 -16.73 -0.23 -0.29
C MET A 53 -16.63 -0.58 1.19
N ARG A 54 -15.56 -0.17 1.88
CA ARG A 54 -15.44 -0.34 3.35
C ARG A 54 -16.50 0.47 4.11
N SER A 55 -16.82 1.67 3.63
CA SER A 55 -17.88 2.50 4.20
C SER A 55 -19.25 1.84 4.03
N ASP A 56 -19.54 1.35 2.83
CA ASP A 56 -20.80 0.67 2.52
C ASP A 56 -21.00 -0.57 3.39
N ASN A 57 -19.95 -1.37 3.59
CA ASN A 57 -20.01 -2.55 4.46
C ASN A 57 -20.34 -2.18 5.92
N LYS A 58 -19.79 -1.08 6.44
CA LYS A 58 -20.13 -0.60 7.79
C LYS A 58 -21.58 -0.14 7.88
N ALA A 59 -22.06 0.58 6.87
CA ALA A 59 -23.46 1.01 6.80
C ALA A 59 -24.40 -0.20 6.76
N LEU A 60 -24.10 -1.22 5.95
CA LEU A 60 -24.86 -2.46 5.87
C LEU A 60 -24.86 -3.22 7.20
N SER A 61 -23.72 -3.28 7.89
CA SER A 61 -23.63 -3.89 9.23
C SER A 61 -24.53 -3.16 10.22
N ALA A 62 -24.50 -1.83 10.24
CA ALA A 62 -25.34 -1.03 11.14
C ALA A 62 -26.85 -1.22 10.85
N VAL A 63 -27.23 -1.33 9.56
CA VAL A 63 -28.61 -1.65 9.16
C VAL A 63 -28.98 -3.06 9.63
N SER A 64 -28.10 -4.04 9.48
CA SER A 64 -28.31 -5.41 9.96
C SER A 64 -28.52 -5.44 11.48
N ASP A 65 -27.72 -4.70 12.24
CA ASP A 65 -27.87 -4.60 13.70
C ASP A 65 -29.21 -3.97 14.08
N ALA A 66 -29.63 -2.91 13.38
CA ALA A 66 -30.92 -2.26 13.60
C ALA A 66 -32.11 -3.19 13.28
N LEU A 67 -32.02 -3.96 12.19
CA LEU A 67 -33.04 -4.96 11.84
C LEU A 67 -33.09 -6.10 12.86
N GLY A 68 -31.94 -6.58 13.32
CA GLY A 68 -31.85 -7.61 14.35
C GLY A 68 -32.43 -7.15 15.69
N LEU A 69 -32.17 -5.90 16.08
CA LEU A 69 -32.76 -5.30 17.28
C LEU A 69 -34.28 -5.10 17.13
N GLY A 70 -34.75 -4.72 15.94
CA GLY A 70 -36.17 -4.56 15.63
C GLY A 70 -36.93 -5.88 15.57
N ALA A 71 -36.28 -6.97 15.12
CA ALA A 71 -36.85 -8.31 15.07
C ALA A 71 -36.83 -9.04 16.43
N ALA A 72 -36.00 -8.58 17.37
CA ALA A 72 -35.88 -9.14 18.72
C ALA A 72 -36.94 -8.59 19.72
N LYS A 73 -37.90 -7.80 19.25
CA LYS A 73 -38.99 -7.22 20.05
C LYS A 73 -40.34 -7.73 19.57
#